data_AF-A0A1N7FR21-F1
#
_entry.id   AF-A0A1N7FR21-F1
#
_cell.length_a   1.000
_cell.length_b   1.000
_cell.length_c   1.000
_cell.angle_alpha   90.00
_cell.angle_beta   90.00
_cell.angle_gamma   90.00
#
_symmetry.space_group_name_H-M   'P 1'
#
loop_
_entity.id
_entity.type
_entity.pdbx_description
1 polymer ?
#
loop_
_entity_poly.entity_id
_entity_poly.type
_entity_poly.pdbx_seq_one_letter_code
_entity_poly.pdbx_strand_id
1 'polypeptide(L)'
;MVTLDYDVTRRDGVTFVTALVRNTQTTPQTVRLESRLEGPVWPPRRDGVTAPEWDGKTWNGTIKPGRTRGIGFASPAQPTEPPLELSDQNRSSDDERETPTETLAELEGWAPPADVLPPAP
;
A
#
# COMPACT_ATOMS: atom_id res chain seq x y z
N MET A 1 -8.00 11.55 5.98
CA MET A 1 -8.17 10.19 5.44
C MET A 1 -7.07 9.93 4.40
N VAL A 2 -6.65 8.68 4.21
CA VAL A 2 -5.86 8.28 3.04
C VAL A 2 -6.82 7.64 2.04
N THR A 3 -6.81 8.09 0.80
CA THR A 3 -7.64 7.54 -0.27
C THR A 3 -6.75 6.96 -1.37
N LEU A 4 -7.16 5.82 -1.90
CA LEU A 4 -6.49 5.13 -2.99
C LEU A 4 -7.41 5.10 -4.21
N ASP A 5 -6.91 5.60 -5.32
CA ASP A 5 -7.57 5.53 -6.64
C ASP A 5 -6.65 4.77 -7.60
N TYR A 6 -7.20 4.01 -8.54
CA TYR A 6 -6.41 3.23 -9.48
C TYR A 6 -7.03 3.18 -10.88
N ASP A 7 -6.17 3.12 -11.88
CA ASP A 7 -6.49 2.91 -13.28
C ASP A 7 -5.68 1.73 -13.80
N VAL A 8 -6.34 0.88 -14.60
CA VAL A 8 -5.72 -0.28 -15.22
C VAL A 8 -5.95 -0.21 -16.72
N THR A 9 -4.85 -0.14 -17.47
CA THR A 9 -4.86 -0.13 -18.92
C THR A 9 -4.05 -1.31 -19.44
N ARG A 10 -4.67 -2.18 -20.25
CA ARG A 10 -3.95 -3.27 -20.93
C ARG A 10 -3.56 -2.85 -22.33
N ARG A 11 -2.27 -3.00 -22.68
CA ARG A 11 -1.71 -2.65 -23.98
C ARG A 11 -0.61 -3.63 -24.38
N ASP A 12 -0.66 -4.11 -25.62
CA ASP A 12 0.35 -5.02 -26.19
C ASP A 12 0.65 -6.27 -25.31
N GLY A 13 -0.40 -6.81 -24.65
CA GLY A 13 -0.28 -7.97 -23.75
C GLY A 13 0.26 -7.65 -22.36
N VAL A 14 0.58 -6.38 -22.07
CA VAL A 14 1.08 -5.89 -20.78
C VAL A 14 -0.02 -5.09 -20.08
N THR A 15 -0.23 -5.35 -18.80
CA THR A 15 -1.12 -4.59 -17.93
C THR A 15 -0.34 -3.46 -17.29
N PHE A 16 -0.75 -2.23 -17.53
CA PHE A 16 -0.24 -1.03 -16.88
C PHE A 16 -1.21 -0.62 -15.79
N VAL A 17 -0.70 -0.44 -14.59
CA VAL A 17 -1.47 -0.02 -13.43
C VAL A 17 -0.92 1.30 -12.95
N THR A 18 -1.81 2.28 -12.80
CA THR A 18 -1.52 3.58 -12.20
C THR A 18 -2.38 3.73 -10.96
N ALA A 19 -1.76 4.00 -9.81
CA ALA A 19 -2.43 4.24 -8.56
C ALA A 19 -2.12 5.65 -8.04
N LEU A 20 -3.12 6.31 -7.46
CA LEU A 20 -3.01 7.62 -6.86
C LEU A 20 -3.36 7.51 -5.37
N VAL A 21 -2.35 7.68 -4.52
CA VAL A 21 -2.53 7.75 -3.08
C VAL A 21 -2.60 9.20 -2.66
N ARG A 22 -3.74 9.61 -2.09
CA ARG A 22 -3.95 10.98 -1.59
C ARG A 22 -4.07 10.98 -0.08
N ASN A 23 -3.23 11.78 0.57
CA ASN A 23 -3.32 12.00 2.00
C ASN A 23 -4.03 13.32 2.30
N THR A 24 -5.26 13.26 2.80
CA THR A 24 -6.03 14.43 3.25
C THR A 24 -5.87 14.71 4.74
N GLN A 25 -5.04 13.94 5.45
CA GLN A 25 -4.71 14.20 6.85
C GLN A 25 -3.73 15.35 6.99
N THR A 26 -3.67 15.92 8.18
CA THR A 26 -2.71 16.95 8.60
C THR A 26 -1.34 16.37 8.97
N THR A 27 -1.22 15.04 9.02
CA THR A 27 0.01 14.32 9.39
C THR A 27 0.55 13.50 8.23
N PRO A 28 1.88 13.29 8.16
CA PRO A 28 2.45 12.35 7.20
C PRO A 28 1.97 10.92 7.48
N GLN A 29 1.76 10.16 6.42
CA GLN A 29 1.26 8.80 6.48
C GLN A 29 2.19 7.89 5.68
N THR A 30 2.69 6.84 6.31
CA THR A 30 3.40 5.74 5.65
C THR A 30 2.38 4.74 5.16
N VAL A 31 2.45 4.39 3.88
CA VAL A 31 1.53 3.49 3.22
C VAL A 31 2.31 2.35 2.57
N ARG A 32 1.75 1.15 2.67
CA ARG A 32 2.24 -0.04 1.99
C ARG A 32 1.16 -0.55 1.06
N LEU A 33 1.50 -0.67 -0.21
CA LEU A 33 0.61 -1.21 -1.24
C LEU A 33 1.18 -2.52 -1.77
N GLU A 34 0.32 -3.50 -2.02
CA GLU A 34 0.70 -4.77 -2.62
C GLU A 34 -0.04 -5.00 -3.94
N SER A 35 0.70 -5.42 -4.96
CA SER A 35 0.12 -5.82 -6.24
C SER A 35 -0.52 -7.20 -6.15
N ARG A 36 -1.80 -7.29 -6.51
CA ARG A 36 -2.58 -8.55 -6.58
C ARG A 36 -2.44 -9.30 -7.90
N LEU A 37 -1.68 -8.76 -8.85
CA LEU A 37 -1.46 -9.41 -10.13
C LEU A 37 -0.67 -10.72 -9.99
N GLU A 38 -1.16 -11.78 -10.63
CA GLU A 38 -0.54 -13.11 -10.69
C GLU A 38 0.66 -13.15 -11.65
N GLY A 39 1.59 -12.20 -11.51
CA GLY A 39 2.80 -12.14 -12.31
C GLY A 39 3.86 -11.21 -11.71
N PRO A 40 5.01 -11.06 -12.39
CA PRO A 40 6.04 -10.14 -11.95
C PRO A 40 5.55 -8.70 -12.07
N VAL A 41 5.93 -7.88 -11.10
CA VAL A 41 5.73 -6.43 -11.14
C VAL A 41 6.97 -5.80 -11.78
N TRP A 42 6.74 -4.94 -12.77
CA TRP A 42 7.74 -4.16 -13.46
C TRP A 42 7.59 -2.70 -13.02
N PRO A 43 8.32 -2.29 -11.97
CA PRO A 43 8.27 -0.93 -11.50
C PRO A 43 8.89 0.04 -12.52
N PRO A 44 8.46 1.31 -12.54
CA PRO A 44 9.03 2.33 -13.37
C PRO A 44 10.51 2.50 -13.02
N ARG A 45 11.35 2.48 -14.06
CA ARG A 45 12.77 2.74 -13.93
C ARG A 45 13.03 4.21 -14.16
N ARG A 46 13.72 4.86 -13.22
CA ARG A 46 14.25 6.22 -13.38
C ARG A 46 15.75 6.06 -13.58
N ASP A 47 16.25 6.46 -14.75
CA ASP A 47 17.67 6.30 -15.13
C ASP A 47 18.17 4.85 -15.05
N GLY A 48 17.30 3.89 -15.39
CA GLY A 48 17.61 2.45 -15.33
C GLY A 48 17.53 1.83 -13.93
N VAL A 49 17.37 2.64 -12.88
CA VAL A 49 17.24 2.19 -11.50
C VAL A 49 15.77 2.02 -11.14
N THR A 50 15.42 0.86 -10.59
CA THR A 50 14.10 0.64 -9.99
C THR A 50 13.89 1.66 -8.88
N ALA A 51 12.74 2.34 -8.88
CA ALA A 51 12.44 3.28 -7.81
C ALA A 51 12.55 2.56 -6.44
N PRO A 52 13.31 3.11 -5.48
CA PRO A 52 13.63 2.43 -4.21
C PRO A 52 12.41 2.17 -3.33
N GLU A 53 11.27 2.78 -3.67
CA GLU A 53 9.98 2.57 -3.04
C GLU A 53 9.38 1.20 -3.38
N TRP A 54 9.88 0.52 -4.42
CA TRP A 54 9.41 -0.80 -4.82
C TRP A 54 10.33 -1.90 -4.29
N ASP A 55 9.75 -2.82 -3.54
CA ASP A 55 10.36 -4.07 -3.10
C ASP A 55 9.55 -5.24 -3.66
N GLY A 56 10.04 -5.84 -4.76
CA GLY A 56 9.34 -6.91 -5.46
C GLY A 56 7.94 -6.49 -5.97
N LYS A 57 6.88 -6.99 -5.32
CA LYS A 57 5.48 -6.69 -5.65
C LYS A 57 4.87 -5.59 -4.77
N THR A 58 5.64 -5.10 -3.81
CA THR A 58 5.17 -4.22 -2.76
C THR A 58 5.77 -2.85 -2.95
N TRP A 59 4.94 -1.82 -2.79
CA TRP A 59 5.36 -0.44 -2.82
C TRP A 59 5.22 0.16 -1.41
N ASN A 60 6.28 0.82 -0.96
CA ASN A 60 6.39 1.44 0.35
C ASN A 60 6.75 2.93 0.18
N GLY A 61 5.95 3.82 0.75
CA GLY A 61 6.23 5.24 0.68
C GLY A 61 5.52 6.09 1.72
N THR A 62 6.08 7.26 1.99
CA THR A 62 5.51 8.24 2.94
C THR A 62 4.88 9.40 2.17
N ILE A 63 3.60 9.67 2.45
CA ILE A 63 2.84 10.75 1.83
C ILE A 63 2.68 11.89 2.82
N LYS A 64 3.29 13.03 2.51
CA LYS A 64 3.15 14.27 3.28
C LYS A 64 1.68 14.75 3.33
N PRO A 65 1.30 15.51 4.37
CA PRO A 65 -0.06 16.00 4.51
C PRO A 65 -0.48 16.88 3.31
N GLY A 66 -1.70 16.67 2.84
CA GLY A 66 -2.25 17.37 1.68
C GLY A 66 -1.53 17.08 0.36
N ARG A 67 -0.70 16.02 0.29
CA ARG A 67 -0.03 15.61 -0.95
C ARG A 67 -0.68 14.37 -1.55
N THR A 68 -0.43 14.22 -2.85
CA THR A 68 -0.83 13.05 -3.64
C THR A 68 0.43 12.44 -4.22
N ARG A 69 0.51 11.11 -4.22
CA ARG A 69 1.61 10.34 -4.80
C ARG A 69 1.05 9.43 -5.87
N GLY A 70 1.59 9.58 -7.08
CA GLY A 70 1.36 8.67 -8.18
C GLY A 70 2.33 7.50 -8.12
N ILE A 71 1.80 6.30 -8.32
CA ILE A 71 2.51 5.04 -8.29
C ILE A 71 2.15 4.34 -9.59
N GLY A 72 3.13 3.97 -10.39
CA GLY A 72 2.92 3.22 -11.62
C GLY A 72 3.63 1.88 -11.51
N PHE A 73 3.09 0.84 -12.13
CA PHE A 73 3.82 -0.39 -12.44
C PHE A 73 3.20 -1.09 -13.65
N ALA A 74 3.97 -1.97 -14.27
CA ALA A 74 3.49 -2.84 -15.33
C ALA A 74 3.58 -4.31 -14.92
N SER A 75 2.79 -5.17 -15.53
CA SER A 75 2.89 -6.61 -15.36
C SER A 75 2.43 -7.34 -16.62
N PRO A 76 3.07 -8.45 -17.02
CA PRO A 76 2.58 -9.29 -18.11
C PRO A 76 1.31 -10.08 -17.73
N ALA A 77 0.95 -10.13 -16.44
CA ALA A 77 -0.24 -10.83 -15.97
C ALA A 77 -1.53 -10.21 -16.49
N GLN A 78 -2.62 -10.98 -16.45
CA GLN A 78 -3.96 -10.44 -16.71
C GLN A 78 -4.34 -9.42 -15.65
N PRO A 79 -5.09 -8.35 -16.00
CA PRO A 79 -5.57 -7.39 -15.03
C PRO A 79 -6.54 -8.08 -14.06
N THR A 80 -6.35 -7.84 -12.77
CA THR A 80 -7.25 -8.27 -11.69
C THR A 80 -7.90 -7.05 -11.07
N GLU A 81 -9.16 -7.15 -10.62
CA GLU A 81 -9.85 -6.10 -9.87
C GLU A 81 -10.08 -6.55 -8.41
N PRO A 82 -9.54 -5.83 -7.41
CA PRO A 82 -8.63 -4.68 -7.52
C PRO A 82 -7.20 -5.11 -7.91
N PRO A 83 -6.48 -4.31 -8.72
CA PRO A 83 -5.12 -4.63 -9.20
C PRO A 83 -4.07 -4.50 -8.09
N LEU A 84 -4.37 -3.69 -7.08
CA LEU A 84 -3.52 -3.42 -5.93
C LEU A 84 -4.38 -3.20 -4.69
N GLU A 85 -3.79 -3.48 -3.54
CA GLU A 85 -4.45 -3.30 -2.24
C GLU A 85 -3.56 -2.49 -1.29
N LEU A 86 -4.18 -1.70 -0.42
CA LEU A 86 -3.52 -1.05 0.70
C LEU A 86 -3.39 -2.07 1.84
N SER A 87 -2.21 -2.69 1.96
CA SER A 87 -1.91 -3.67 3.01
C SER A 87 -1.73 -3.01 4.37
N ASP A 88 -1.03 -1.86 4.42
CA ASP A 88 -0.77 -1.15 5.67
C ASP A 88 -0.84 0.37 5.52
N GLN A 89 -1.30 1.01 6.59
CA GLN A 89 -1.27 2.46 6.77
C GLN A 89 -0.88 2.79 8.22
N ASN A 90 0.17 3.58 8.40
CA ASN A 90 0.57 4.07 9.71
C ASN A 90 0.89 5.57 9.65
N ARG A 91 0.57 6.29 10.72
CA ARG A 91 1.03 7.66 10.88
C ARG A 91 2.56 7.63 10.98
N SER A 92 3.23 8.37 10.11
CA SER A 92 4.67 8.56 10.26
C SER A 92 4.85 9.47 11.48
N SER A 93 5.20 8.89 12.62
CA SER A 93 5.88 9.65 13.67
C SER A 93 7.25 10.00 13.10
N ASP A 94 7.67 11.25 13.23
CA ASP A 94 9.04 11.67 12.91
C ASP A 94 9.96 11.14 14.03
N ASP A 95 9.95 9.83 14.24
CA ASP A 95 10.83 9.14 15.16
C ASP A 95 10.97 7.70 14.65
N GLU A 96 12.24 7.29 14.54
CA GLU A 96 12.71 5.92 14.37
C GLU A 96 12.87 5.38 12.93
N ARG A 97 14.14 5.34 12.55
CA ARG A 97 14.70 4.60 11.42
C ARG A 97 14.62 3.10 11.71
N GLU A 98 13.64 2.37 11.18
CA GLU A 98 13.74 0.90 11.16
C GLU A 98 13.21 0.34 9.84
N THR A 99 14.08 -0.43 9.18
CA THR A 99 13.81 -1.26 8.01
C THR A 99 12.75 -2.31 8.35
N PRO A 100 11.61 -2.42 7.65
CA PRO A 100 10.69 -3.51 7.89
C PRO A 100 11.01 -4.70 6.97
N THR A 101 12.01 -5.49 7.38
CA THR A 101 11.96 -6.94 7.16
C THR A 101 10.94 -7.47 8.17
N GLU A 102 9.90 -8.15 7.67
CA GLU A 102 9.00 -9.05 8.39
C GLU A 102 8.59 -8.66 9.83
N THR A 103 7.36 -8.17 9.97
CA THR A 103 6.55 -8.39 11.18
C THR A 103 5.08 -8.43 10.77
N LEU A 104 4.71 -9.48 10.02
CA LEU A 104 3.34 -9.99 10.02
C LEU A 104 3.26 -11.05 11.13
N ALA A 105 3.31 -10.59 12.37
CA ALA A 105 2.94 -11.36 13.53
C ALA A 105 2.19 -10.40 14.46
N GLU A 106 0.98 -10.81 14.86
CA GLU A 106 0.12 -10.16 15.86
C GLU A 106 -0.82 -9.05 15.35
N LEU A 107 -1.77 -9.44 14.49
CA LEU A 107 -3.15 -8.91 14.55
C LEU A 107 -4.17 -9.98 14.99
N GLU A 108 -3.70 -11.05 15.64
CA GLU A 108 -4.54 -11.94 16.44
C GLU A 108 -4.52 -11.44 17.90
N GLY A 109 -5.40 -10.51 18.23
CA GLY A 109 -5.50 -10.09 19.64
C GLY A 109 -6.20 -8.77 19.95
N TRP A 110 -7.27 -8.40 19.26
CA TRP A 110 -8.17 -7.37 19.79
C TRP A 110 -9.61 -7.88 19.90
N ALA A 111 -9.82 -8.81 20.84
CA ALA A 111 -11.13 -8.99 21.44
C ALA A 111 -11.22 -8.05 22.65
N PRO A 112 -12.27 -7.20 22.77
CA PRO A 112 -12.45 -6.38 23.97
C PRO A 112 -12.59 -7.29 25.21
N PRO A 113 -12.10 -6.89 26.39
CA PRO A 113 -12.28 -7.68 27.61
C PRO A 113 -13.78 -7.86 27.90
N ALA A 114 -14.19 -9.11 28.14
CA ALA A 114 -15.58 -9.51 28.37
C ALA A 114 -16.13 -9.09 29.76
N ASP A 115 -15.73 -7.92 30.29
CA ASP A 115 -16.10 -7.43 31.64
C ASP A 115 -17.12 -6.28 31.60
N VAL A 116 -17.97 -6.22 30.56
CA VAL A 116 -19.08 -5.23 30.50
C VAL A 116 -20.35 -5.88 29.93
N LEU A 117 -20.76 -7.02 30.50
CA LEU A 117 -22.14 -7.50 30.36
C LEU A 117 -22.84 -7.34 31.71
N PRO A 118 -23.94 -6.56 31.80
CA PRO A 118 -24.77 -6.57 33.00
C PRO A 118 -25.35 -7.98 33.22
N PRO A 119 -25.52 -8.44 34.47
CA PRO A 119 -26.19 -9.71 34.73
C PRO A 119 -27.62 -9.65 34.18
N ALA A 120 -28.00 -10.66 33.39
CA ALA A 120 -29.36 -10.80 32.88
C ALA A 120 -30.35 -11.07 34.04
N PRO A 121 -31.61 -10.59 33.96
CA PRO A 121 -32.63 -10.74 34.99
C PRO A 121 -33.16 -12.17 35.14
#